data_AF-A0A0M8ZNE1-F1
#
_entry.id   AF-A0A0M8ZNE1-F1
#
_cell.length_a   1.000
_cell.length_b   1.000
_cell.length_c   1.000
_cell.angle_alpha   90.00
_cell.angle_beta   90.00
_cell.angle_gamma   90.00
#
_symmetry.space_group_name_H-M   'P 1'
#
loop_
_entity.id
_entity.type
_entity.pdbx_description
1 polymer ?
#
loop_
_entity_poly.entity_id
_entity_poly.type
_entity_poly.pdbx_seq_one_letter_code
_entity_poly.pdbx_strand_id
1 'polypeptide(L)'
;KSTSIRTKHSLPELPYDYKALEPIICAEIMQLHHSKHHATYVNNLNVAEEKLKEAVAKGDVNTQIALGPAIKFNGGGHLNHSIFWCNLSPNGGKPDAALLKQIEKDFGSLEEMKKRLSETTVAWLGLAWILSKSKIFKDSYLC
;
A
#
# COMPACT_ATOMS: atom_id res chain seq x y z
N LYS A 1 14.78 -17.62 -22.09
CA LYS A 1 14.47 -16.91 -20.83
C LYS A 1 13.55 -15.76 -21.18
N SER A 2 12.27 -15.82 -20.78
CA SER A 2 11.33 -14.73 -21.03
C SER A 2 11.70 -13.56 -20.13
N THR A 3 12.22 -12.49 -20.71
CA THR A 3 12.50 -11.26 -19.99
C THR A 3 11.14 -10.61 -19.72
N SER A 4 10.63 -10.75 -18.50
CA SER A 4 9.43 -10.01 -18.07
C SER A 4 9.72 -8.52 -18.26
N ILE A 5 9.00 -7.88 -19.19
CA ILE A 5 9.07 -6.44 -19.40
C ILE A 5 8.34 -5.83 -18.20
N ARG A 6 9.10 -5.33 -17.22
CA ARG A 6 8.53 -4.49 -16.16
C ARG A 6 8.05 -3.21 -16.82
N THR A 7 6.73 -3.08 -17.00
CA THR A 7 6.10 -1.83 -17.42
C THR A 7 6.28 -0.80 -16.31
N LYS A 8 6.41 0.48 -16.67
CA LYS A 8 6.46 1.57 -15.68
C LYS A 8 5.26 1.51 -14.75
N HIS A 9 5.47 1.84 -13.48
CA HIS A 9 4.40 1.95 -12.51
C HIS A 9 3.47 3.10 -12.90
N SER A 10 2.17 2.90 -12.68
CA SER A 10 1.15 3.92 -12.91
C SER A 10 0.41 4.21 -11.61
N LEU A 11 -0.10 5.44 -11.49
CA LEU A 11 -1.05 5.77 -10.43
C LEU A 11 -2.35 5.01 -10.73
N PRO A 12 -2.83 4.11 -9.84
CA PRO A 12 -4.09 3.41 -10.07
C PRO A 12 -5.26 4.41 -10.04
N GLU A 13 -6.32 4.14 -10.79
CA GLU A 13 -7.57 4.87 -10.60
C GLU A 13 -8.23 4.42 -9.30
N LEU A 14 -8.94 5.34 -8.63
CA LEU A 14 -9.70 4.97 -7.44
C LEU A 14 -10.97 4.20 -7.86
N PRO A 15 -11.37 3.14 -7.13
CA PRO A 15 -12.59 2.39 -7.44
C PRO A 15 -13.87 3.14 -7.07
N TYR A 16 -13.75 4.37 -6.57
CA TYR A 16 -14.84 5.23 -6.12
C TYR A 16 -14.45 6.71 -6.23
N ASP A 17 -15.45 7.60 -6.18
CA ASP A 17 -15.25 9.07 -6.22
C ASP A 17 -14.52 9.57 -4.95
N TYR A 18 -13.76 10.66 -5.05
CA TYR A 18 -13.05 11.25 -3.90
C TYR A 18 -13.95 11.56 -2.71
N LYS A 19 -15.23 11.91 -2.93
CA LYS A 19 -16.20 12.18 -1.85
C LYS A 19 -16.91 10.94 -1.32
N ALA A 20 -16.66 9.75 -1.88
CA ALA A 20 -17.43 8.54 -1.57
C ALA A 20 -17.30 8.10 -0.10
N LEU A 21 -16.23 8.50 0.59
CA LEU A 21 -15.95 8.12 1.98
C LEU A 21 -16.36 9.20 3.00
N GLU A 22 -17.01 10.27 2.56
CA GLU A 22 -17.57 11.27 3.47
C GLU A 22 -18.72 10.68 4.30
N PRO A 23 -18.87 11.10 5.57
CA PRO A 23 -18.10 12.12 6.28
C PRO A 23 -16.84 11.59 6.98
N ILE A 24 -16.48 10.32 6.79
CA ILE A 24 -15.39 9.67 7.54
C ILE A 24 -14.01 10.13 7.05
N ILE A 25 -13.85 10.30 5.74
CA ILE A 25 -12.66 10.89 5.12
C ILE A 25 -13.13 11.95 4.13
N CYS A 26 -12.66 13.19 4.28
CA CYS A 26 -13.09 14.28 3.41
C CYS A 26 -12.48 14.17 2.00
N ALA A 27 -13.22 14.67 1.00
CA ALA A 27 -12.82 14.60 -0.40
C ALA A 27 -11.48 15.30 -0.69
N GLU A 28 -11.20 16.42 -0.02
CA GLU A 28 -9.95 17.17 -0.20
C GLU A 28 -8.72 16.33 0.17
N ILE A 29 -8.77 15.64 1.31
CA ILE A 29 -7.69 14.72 1.73
C ILE A 29 -7.56 13.59 0.73
N MET A 30 -8.67 12.98 0.31
CA MET A 30 -8.64 11.89 -0.68
C MET A 30 -7.98 12.34 -2.00
N GLN A 31 -8.33 13.52 -2.49
CA GLN A 31 -7.76 14.08 -3.71
C GLN A 31 -6.26 14.38 -3.57
N LEU A 32 -5.84 15.03 -2.47
CA LEU A 32 -4.43 15.35 -2.25
C LEU A 32 -3.60 14.08 -2.02
N HIS A 33 -4.10 13.16 -1.21
CA HIS A 33 -3.43 11.91 -0.87
C HIS A 33 -3.22 11.02 -2.10
N HIS A 34 -4.22 10.95 -2.99
CA HIS A 34 -4.10 10.20 -4.23
C HIS A 34 -3.28 10.95 -5.30
N SER A 35 -3.72 12.14 -5.72
CA SER A 35 -3.18 12.82 -6.89
C SER A 35 -1.81 13.47 -6.66
N LYS A 36 -1.40 13.70 -5.40
CA LYS A 36 -0.10 14.28 -5.06
C LYS A 36 0.80 13.28 -4.36
N HIS A 37 0.39 12.76 -3.20
CA HIS A 37 1.27 11.89 -2.39
C HIS A 37 1.52 10.54 -3.06
N HIS A 38 0.47 9.81 -3.45
CA HIS A 38 0.64 8.54 -4.16
C HIS A 38 1.34 8.72 -5.51
N ALA A 39 0.95 9.75 -6.27
CA ALA A 39 1.60 10.10 -7.54
C ALA A 39 3.11 10.36 -7.40
N THR A 40 3.53 10.99 -6.29
CA THR A 40 4.95 11.24 -6.00
C THR A 40 5.72 9.93 -5.80
N TYR A 41 5.16 8.97 -5.06
CA TYR A 41 5.78 7.65 -4.91
C TYR A 41 5.93 6.92 -6.24
N VAL A 42 4.90 6.92 -7.08
CA VAL A 42 4.94 6.30 -8.42
C VAL A 42 6.03 6.93 -9.28
N ASN A 43 6.06 8.26 -9.35
CA ASN A 43 7.04 8.99 -10.18
C ASN A 43 8.48 8.73 -9.71
N ASN A 44 8.73 8.85 -8.40
CA ASN A 44 10.06 8.66 -7.84
C ASN A 44 10.53 7.21 -7.92
N LEU A 45 9.61 6.24 -7.79
CA LEU A 45 9.92 4.83 -7.98
C LEU A 45 10.37 4.56 -9.42
N ASN A 46 9.62 5.05 -10.41
CA ASN A 46 9.98 4.94 -11.83
C ASN A 46 11.38 5.53 -12.10
N VAL A 47 11.67 6.73 -11.58
CA VAL A 47 13.00 7.35 -11.73
C VAL A 47 14.10 6.50 -11.09
N ALA A 48 13.86 5.95 -9.90
CA ALA A 48 14.85 5.12 -9.22
C ALA A 48 15.09 3.78 -9.94
N GLU A 49 14.05 3.14 -10.49
CA GLU A 49 14.18 1.90 -11.24
C GLU A 49 14.90 2.09 -12.58
N GLU A 50 14.69 3.20 -13.29
CA GLU A 50 15.46 3.51 -14.52
C GLU A 50 16.95 3.72 -14.20
N LYS A 51 17.27 4.50 -13.16
CA LYS A 51 18.66 4.66 -12.71
C LYS A 51 19.29 3.33 -12.29
N LEU A 52 18.52 2.46 -11.63
CA LEU A 52 19.00 1.14 -11.24
C LEU A 52 19.30 0.28 -12.48
N LYS A 53 18.41 0.30 -13.48
CA LYS A 53 18.60 -0.42 -14.74
C LYS A 53 19.88 0.02 -15.45
N GLU A 54 20.15 1.33 -15.51
CA GLU A 54 21.40 1.86 -16.06
C GLU A 54 22.62 1.42 -15.25
N ALA A 55 22.57 1.47 -13.91
CA ALA A 55 23.66 1.07 -13.04
C ALA A 55 23.98 -0.42 -13.18
N VAL A 56 22.96 -1.28 -13.31
CA VAL A 56 23.12 -2.71 -13.59
C VAL A 56 23.79 -2.92 -14.96
N ALA A 57 23.33 -2.21 -15.99
CA ALA A 57 23.90 -2.33 -17.34
C ALA A 57 25.38 -1.91 -17.39
N LYS A 58 25.80 -0.95 -16.55
CA LYS A 58 27.18 -0.49 -16.43
C LYS A 58 28.04 -1.31 -15.46
N GLY A 59 27.45 -2.25 -14.71
CA GLY A 59 28.15 -2.95 -13.63
C GLY A 59 28.53 -2.05 -12.45
N ASP A 60 27.88 -0.90 -12.30
CA ASP A 60 28.14 0.06 -11.22
C ASP A 60 27.44 -0.38 -9.93
N VAL A 61 28.14 -1.20 -9.14
CA VAL A 61 27.63 -1.74 -7.88
C VAL A 61 27.39 -0.64 -6.84
N ASN A 62 28.20 0.42 -6.84
CA ASN A 62 28.06 1.51 -5.87
C ASN A 62 26.73 2.24 -6.05
N THR A 63 26.39 2.59 -7.30
CA THR A 63 25.09 3.23 -7.59
C THR A 63 23.92 2.29 -7.32
N GLN A 64 24.04 1.00 -7.62
CA GLN A 64 23.00 0.00 -7.29
C GLN A 64 22.69 -0.02 -5.79
N ILE A 65 23.72 -0.03 -4.94
CA ILE A 65 23.56 -0.02 -3.48
C ILE A 65 22.96 1.31 -3.02
N ALA A 66 23.45 2.44 -3.54
CA ALA A 66 23.00 3.78 -3.18
C ALA A 66 21.51 4.04 -3.52
N LEU A 67 20.97 3.39 -4.56
CA LEU A 67 19.56 3.52 -4.94
C LEU A 67 18.60 2.71 -4.05
N GLY A 68 19.11 1.74 -3.29
CA GLY A 68 18.31 0.84 -2.45
C GLY A 68 17.30 1.55 -1.53
N PRO A 69 17.70 2.58 -0.76
CA PRO A 69 16.77 3.34 0.08
C PRO A 69 15.64 4.00 -0.70
N ALA A 70 15.93 4.61 -1.85
CA ALA A 70 14.92 5.28 -2.68
C ALA A 70 13.90 4.29 -3.26
N ILE A 71 14.36 3.12 -3.70
CA ILE A 71 13.48 2.04 -4.19
C ILE A 71 12.61 1.50 -3.06
N LYS A 72 13.18 1.26 -1.87
CA LYS A 72 12.41 0.76 -0.72
C LYS A 72 11.34 1.76 -0.28
N PHE A 73 11.70 3.04 -0.17
CA PHE A 73 10.78 4.07 0.29
C PHE A 73 9.64 4.31 -0.70
N ASN A 74 9.96 4.55 -1.97
CA ASN A 74 8.93 4.84 -2.98
C ASN A 74 8.16 3.57 -3.41
N GLY A 75 8.83 2.42 -3.46
CA GLY A 75 8.21 1.12 -3.71
C GLY A 75 7.23 0.72 -2.60
N GLY A 76 7.65 0.85 -1.35
CA GLY A 76 6.76 0.65 -0.19
C GLY A 76 5.61 1.65 -0.17
N GLY A 77 5.89 2.92 -0.46
CA GLY A 77 4.87 3.96 -0.59
C GLY A 77 3.81 3.62 -1.64
N HIS A 78 4.22 3.30 -2.87
CA HIS A 78 3.31 2.92 -3.95
C HIS A 78 2.50 1.67 -3.58
N LEU A 79 3.16 0.60 -3.11
CA LEU A 79 2.47 -0.65 -2.76
C LEU A 79 1.43 -0.44 -1.65
N ASN A 80 1.80 0.26 -0.58
CA ASN A 80 0.91 0.46 0.55
C ASN A 80 -0.31 1.31 0.18
N HIS A 81 -0.13 2.36 -0.63
CA HIS A 81 -1.25 3.18 -1.08
C HIS A 81 -2.16 2.41 -2.05
N SER A 82 -1.59 1.64 -2.98
CA SER A 82 -2.39 0.78 -3.87
C SER A 82 -3.29 -0.18 -3.08
N ILE A 83 -2.78 -0.78 -1.99
CA ILE A 83 -3.58 -1.61 -1.09
C ILE A 83 -4.60 -0.78 -0.31
N PHE A 84 -4.20 0.40 0.18
CA PHE A 84 -5.07 1.28 0.97
C PHE A 84 -6.35 1.66 0.23
N TRP A 85 -6.26 2.05 -1.05
CA TRP A 85 -7.44 2.42 -1.84
C TRP A 85 -8.40 1.24 -2.03
N CYS A 86 -7.89 0.01 -2.08
CA CYS A 86 -8.69 -1.19 -2.24
C CYS A 86 -9.36 -1.64 -0.93
N ASN A 87 -8.78 -1.27 0.22
CA ASN A 87 -9.28 -1.63 1.54
C ASN A 87 -10.41 -0.71 2.04
N LEU A 88 -10.65 0.40 1.35
CA LEU A 88 -11.69 1.36 1.69
C LEU A 88 -12.93 1.11 0.82
N SER A 89 -14.11 1.31 1.41
CA SER A 89 -15.37 1.16 0.69
C SER A 89 -16.41 2.11 1.27
N PRO A 90 -17.19 2.82 0.43
CA PRO A 90 -18.28 3.67 0.89
C PRO A 90 -19.38 2.88 1.61
N ASN A 91 -19.53 1.60 1.26
CA ASN A 91 -20.58 0.73 1.79
C ASN A 91 -20.10 -0.11 2.98
N GLY A 92 -18.82 0.00 3.34
CA GLY A 92 -18.18 -0.87 4.32
C GLY A 92 -18.36 -2.35 3.97
N GLY A 93 -18.38 -3.20 5.00
CA GLY A 93 -18.64 -4.63 4.85
C GLY A 93 -18.38 -5.40 6.14
N LYS A 94 -18.78 -6.67 6.12
CA LYS A 94 -18.35 -7.64 7.14
C LYS A 94 -17.36 -8.61 6.50
N PRO A 95 -16.36 -9.09 7.26
CA PRO A 95 -15.54 -10.21 6.81
C PRO A 95 -16.42 -11.38 6.38
N ASP A 96 -16.04 -12.07 5.30
CA ASP A 96 -16.66 -13.33 4.97
C ASP A 96 -16.42 -14.38 6.08
N ALA A 97 -17.13 -15.50 6.03
CA ALA A 97 -17.06 -16.52 7.07
C ALA A 97 -15.65 -17.11 7.26
N ALA A 98 -14.86 -17.24 6.19
CA ALA A 98 -13.51 -17.78 6.27
C ALA A 98 -12.56 -16.79 6.94
N LEU A 99 -12.66 -15.52 6.56
CA LEU A 99 -11.88 -14.43 7.15
C LEU A 99 -12.27 -14.19 8.61
N LEU A 100 -13.57 -14.17 8.93
CA LEU A 100 -14.05 -14.00 10.31
C LEU A 100 -13.52 -15.10 11.22
N LYS A 101 -13.63 -16.37 10.79
CA LYS A 101 -13.10 -17.52 11.55
C LYS A 101 -11.60 -17.39 11.81
N GLN A 102 -10.85 -16.87 10.85
CA GLN A 102 -9.41 -16.66 11.01
C GLN A 102 -9.12 -15.49 11.95
N ILE A 103 -9.90 -14.41 11.90
CA ILE A 103 -9.80 -13.29 12.84
C ILE A 103 -10.10 -13.77 14.27
N GLU A 104 -11.15 -14.56 14.47
CA GLU A 104 -11.48 -15.12 15.79
C GLU A 104 -10.39 -16.04 16.31
N LYS A 105 -9.76 -16.85 15.43
CA LYS A 105 -8.63 -17.69 15.80
C LYS A 105 -7.39 -16.88 16.22
N ASP A 106 -7.07 -15.81 15.49
CA ASP A 106 -5.83 -15.06 15.70
C ASP A 106 -5.95 -13.98 16.80
N PHE A 107 -7.15 -13.41 16.95
CA PHE A 107 -7.40 -12.26 17.84
C PHE A 107 -8.46 -12.52 18.91
N GLY A 108 -9.13 -13.67 18.90
CA GLY A 108 -10.25 -13.99 19.80
C GLY A 108 -11.59 -13.43 19.33
N SER A 109 -11.62 -12.22 18.76
CA SER A 109 -12.81 -11.65 18.13
C SER A 109 -12.46 -10.53 17.14
N LEU A 110 -13.42 -10.17 16.28
CA LEU A 110 -13.29 -9.00 15.39
C LEU A 110 -13.13 -7.69 16.16
N GLU A 111 -13.83 -7.53 17.30
CA GLU A 111 -13.74 -6.33 18.12
C GLU A 111 -12.37 -6.21 18.81
N GLU A 112 -11.82 -7.32 19.30
CA GLU A 112 -10.47 -7.33 19.86
C GLU A 112 -9.42 -7.03 18.80
N MET A 113 -9.59 -7.53 17.56
CA MET A 113 -8.73 -7.16 16.44
C MET A 113 -8.77 -5.64 16.18
N LYS A 114 -9.96 -5.05 16.06
CA LYS A 114 -10.12 -3.59 15.83
C LYS A 114 -9.48 -2.77 16.94
N LYS A 115 -9.68 -3.19 18.19
CA LYS A 115 -9.10 -2.55 19.38
C LYS A 115 -7.57 -2.54 19.30
N ARG A 116 -6.95 -3.72 19.11
CA ARG A 116 -5.49 -3.85 19.02
C ARG A 116 -4.90 -3.05 17.85
N LEU A 117 -5.56 -3.08 16.68
CA LEU A 117 -5.14 -2.29 15.54
C LEU A 117 -5.19 -0.79 15.84
N SER A 118 -6.24 -0.32 16.50
CA SER A 118 -6.40 1.09 16.87
C SER A 118 -5.35 1.54 17.88
N GLU A 119 -5.14 0.75 18.95
CA GLU A 119 -4.11 1.03 19.97
C GLU A 119 -2.71 1.06 19.38
N THR A 120 -2.38 0.10 18.49
CA THR A 120 -1.08 0.03 17.82
C THR A 120 -0.88 1.24 16.89
N THR A 121 -1.93 1.65 16.18
CA THR A 121 -1.87 2.80 15.26
C THR A 121 -1.62 4.10 16.02
N VAL A 122 -2.31 4.31 17.15
CA VAL A 122 -2.16 5.53 17.96
C VAL A 122 -0.82 5.58 18.70
N ALA A 123 -0.30 4.43 19.14
CA ALA A 123 0.96 4.36 19.86
C ALA A 123 2.20 4.59 18.96
N TRP A 124 2.04 4.53 17.64
CA TRP A 124 3.16 4.70 16.73
C TRP A 124 3.58 6.15 16.58
N LEU A 125 4.86 6.43 16.77
CA LEU A 125 5.44 7.76 16.59
C LEU A 125 6.05 7.87 15.19
N GLY A 126 5.44 8.70 14.33
CA GLY A 126 5.88 8.97 12.96
C GLY A 126 4.93 8.45 11.88
N LEU A 127 5.35 8.53 10.61
CA LEU A 127 4.58 8.03 9.47
C LEU A 127 4.75 6.51 9.35
N ALA A 128 3.66 5.76 9.51
CA ALA A 128 3.69 4.31 9.48
C ALA A 128 2.42 3.69 8.90
N TRP A 129 2.54 2.42 8.51
CA TRP A 129 1.44 1.57 8.09
C TRP A 129 1.33 0.40 9.06
N ILE A 130 0.13 0.15 9.58
CA ILE A 130 -0.15 -1.05 10.38
C ILE A 130 -0.79 -2.09 9.47
N LEU A 131 -0.14 -3.24 9.33
CA LEU A 131 -0.59 -4.34 8.49
C LEU A 131 -0.95 -5.54 9.37
N SER A 132 -2.16 -6.07 9.21
CA SER A 132 -2.50 -7.39 9.76
C SER A 132 -2.05 -8.46 8.78
N LYS A 133 -1.20 -9.40 9.23
CA LYS A 133 -0.75 -10.54 8.42
C LYS A 133 -1.41 -11.81 8.95
N SER A 134 -2.28 -12.39 8.15
CA SER A 134 -2.82 -13.75 8.32
C SER A 134 -2.72 -14.49 7.00
N LYS A 135 -2.73 -15.83 7.04
CA LYS A 135 -2.49 -16.70 5.88
C LYS A 135 -3.54 -16.49 4.77
N ILE A 136 -4.72 -15.97 5.12
CA ILE A 136 -5.85 -15.66 4.22
C ILE A 136 -5.67 -14.32 3.48
N PHE A 137 -4.94 -13.35 4.04
CA PHE A 137 -4.76 -12.04 3.39
C PHE A 137 -3.84 -12.07 2.17
N LYS A 138 -3.15 -13.19 1.89
CA LYS A 138 -2.21 -13.31 0.77
C LYS A 138 -2.86 -13.16 -0.60
N ASP A 139 -4.13 -13.53 -0.73
CA ASP A 139 -4.83 -13.60 -2.02
C ASP A 139 -5.72 -12.37 -2.27
N SER A 140 -5.76 -11.42 -1.34
CA SER A 140 -6.67 -10.26 -1.36
C SER A 140 -6.07 -8.97 -1.90
N TYR A 141 -4.80 -8.98 -2.34
CA TYR A 141 -4.05 -7.77 -2.72
C TYR A 141 -4.24 -7.31 -4.17
N LEU A 142 -5.16 -7.93 -4.91
CA LEU A 142 -5.48 -7.57 -6.30
C LEU A 142 -6.95 -7.15 -6.35
N CYS A 143 -7.18 -5.85 -6.25
CA CYS A 143 -8.39 -5.25 -6.82
C CYS A 143 -8.21 -5.09 -8.32
#